data_AF-A0A3S1RLL7-F1
#
_entry.id   AF-A0A3S1RLL7-F1
#
_cell.length_a   1.000
_cell.length_b   1.000
_cell.length_c   1.000
_cell.angle_alpha   90.00
_cell.angle_beta   90.00
_cell.angle_gamma   90.00
#
_symmetry.space_group_name_H-M   'P 1'
#
loop_
_entity.id
_entity.type
_entity.pdbx_description
1 polymer ?
#
loop_
_entity_poly.entity_id
_entity_poly.type
_entity_poly.pdbx_seq_one_letter_code
_entity_poly.pdbx_strand_id
1 'polypeptide(L)'
;MTAIDDIALKLDPEEARRARQERLERIGKWVLPLAIMVLAIWLWDRVCVWNDIPQYILPRPGVVLQTLHSDAGLLFSSLLVTLRITFLS
;
A
#
# COMPACT_ATOMS: atom_id res chain seq x y z
N MET A 1 18.46 -0.54 -53.93
CA MET A 1 19.10 -1.00 -52.68
C MET A 1 19.77 0.22 -52.05
N THR A 2 19.66 0.39 -50.72
CA THR A 2 20.44 1.31 -49.84
C THR A 2 19.94 2.74 -49.52
N ALA A 3 18.63 3.01 -49.45
CA ALA A 3 18.18 4.29 -48.83
C ALA A 3 16.95 4.18 -47.91
N ILE A 4 16.12 3.15 -48.10
CA ILE A 4 14.87 2.93 -47.35
C ILE A 4 15.05 2.02 -46.12
N ASP A 5 16.11 1.22 -46.07
CA ASP A 5 16.36 0.28 -44.96
C ASP A 5 17.09 0.93 -43.75
N ASP A 6 17.77 2.07 -43.95
CA ASP A 6 18.49 2.78 -42.87
C ASP A 6 17.55 3.47 -41.86
N ILE A 7 16.28 3.67 -42.23
CA ILE A 7 15.27 4.29 -41.34
C ILE A 7 14.69 3.24 -40.36
N ALA A 8 14.67 1.96 -40.75
CA ALA A 8 13.99 0.91 -40.00
C ALA A 8 14.79 0.35 -38.81
N LEU A 9 16.11 0.62 -38.72
CA LEU A 9 17.00 -0.02 -37.74
C LEU A 9 17.64 0.93 -36.72
N LYS A 10 17.13 2.15 -36.58
CA LYS A 10 17.27 2.89 -35.32
C LYS A 10 15.99 2.68 -34.54
N LEU A 11 16.03 1.76 -33.58
CA LEU A 11 15.27 1.99 -32.35
C LEU A 11 15.69 3.38 -31.87
N ASP A 12 14.87 4.36 -32.18
CA ASP A 12 15.16 5.76 -31.96
C ASP A 12 15.42 5.88 -30.45
N PRO A 13 16.60 6.38 -30.00
CA PRO A 13 16.87 6.55 -28.57
C PRO A 13 15.76 7.33 -27.84
N GLU A 14 14.98 8.11 -28.59
CA GLU A 14 13.69 8.71 -28.21
C GLU A 14 12.65 7.68 -27.73
N GLU A 15 12.37 6.62 -28.49
CA GLU A 15 11.36 5.60 -28.17
C GLU A 15 11.74 4.79 -26.93
N ALA A 16 13.03 4.45 -26.79
CA ALA A 16 13.54 3.76 -25.60
C ALA A 16 13.45 4.61 -24.32
N ARG A 17 13.55 5.94 -24.43
CA ARG A 17 13.36 6.88 -23.31
C ARG A 17 11.89 6.99 -22.92
N ARG A 18 10.98 7.07 -23.91
CA ARG A 18 9.53 7.14 -23.68
C ARG A 18 9.01 5.87 -22.99
N ALA A 19 9.41 4.69 -23.45
CA ALA A 19 9.01 3.41 -22.83
C ALA A 19 9.50 3.26 -21.37
N ARG A 20 10.65 3.86 -21.02
CA ARG A 20 11.15 3.90 -19.63
C ARG A 20 10.34 4.87 -18.76
N GLN A 21 10.00 6.03 -19.28
CA GLN A 21 9.18 7.02 -18.57
C GLN A 21 7.78 6.47 -18.26
N GLU A 22 7.11 5.85 -19.23
CA GLU A 22 5.79 5.22 -19.02
C GLU A 22 5.83 4.11 -17.96
N ARG A 23 6.90 3.31 -17.92
CA ARG A 23 7.11 2.30 -16.87
C ARG A 23 7.30 2.93 -15.50
N LEU A 24 8.11 3.98 -15.39
CA LEU A 24 8.34 4.69 -14.14
C LEU A 24 7.07 5.38 -13.64
N GLU A 25 6.26 5.97 -14.53
CA GLU A 25 4.97 6.55 -14.19
C GLU A 25 3.98 5.49 -13.69
N ARG A 26 3.91 4.35 -14.39
CA ARG A 26 3.03 3.24 -13.99
C ARG A 26 3.42 2.64 -12.64
N ILE A 27 4.73 2.47 -12.39
CA ILE A 27 5.24 1.95 -11.12
C ILE A 27 5.07 3.02 -10.02
N GLY A 28 5.44 4.27 -10.30
CA GLY A 28 5.35 5.39 -9.38
C GLY A 28 3.92 5.65 -8.88
N LYS A 29 2.92 5.46 -9.74
CA LYS A 29 1.49 5.58 -9.36
C LYS A 29 1.09 4.66 -8.21
N TRP A 30 1.72 3.49 -8.08
CA TRP A 30 1.43 2.52 -7.01
C TRP A 30 2.46 2.56 -5.89
N VAL A 31 3.74 2.78 -6.23
CA VAL A 31 4.83 2.81 -5.26
C VAL A 31 4.73 4.04 -4.37
N LEU A 32 4.34 5.20 -4.91
CA LEU A 32 4.21 6.42 -4.12
C LEU A 32 3.18 6.29 -2.98
N PRO A 33 1.90 5.92 -3.22
CA PRO A 33 0.94 5.76 -2.14
C PRO A 33 1.33 4.65 -1.16
N LEU A 34 1.92 3.55 -1.64
CA LEU A 34 2.40 2.48 -0.77
C LEU A 34 3.55 2.96 0.12
N ALA A 35 4.51 3.71 -0.42
CA ALA A 35 5.61 4.27 0.34
C ALA A 35 5.12 5.25 1.41
N ILE A 36 4.15 6.11 1.07
CA ILE A 36 3.50 7.02 2.02
C ILE A 36 2.81 6.23 3.14
N MET A 37 2.07 5.16 2.81
CA MET A 37 1.42 4.29 3.79
C MET A 37 2.44 3.68 4.77
N VAL A 38 3.51 3.10 4.23
CA VAL A 38 4.58 2.49 5.05
C VAL A 38 5.26 3.53 5.93
N LEU A 39 5.56 4.72 5.39
CA LEU A 39 6.15 5.82 6.16
C LEU A 39 5.22 6.30 7.27
N ALA A 40 3.91 6.42 7.02
CA ALA A 40 2.94 6.83 8.03
C ALA A 40 2.87 5.82 9.19
N ILE A 41 2.81 4.51 8.88
CA ILE A 41 2.81 3.44 9.90
C ILE A 41 4.10 3.46 10.71
N TRP A 42 5.24 3.61 10.03
CA TRP A 42 6.54 3.68 10.70
C TRP A 42 6.66 4.89 11.61
N LEU A 43 6.22 6.07 11.14
CA LEU A 43 6.24 7.30 11.92
C LEU A 43 5.33 7.20 13.14
N TRP A 44 4.13 6.63 12.99
CA TRP A 44 3.22 6.36 14.10
C TRP A 44 3.90 5.47 15.15
N ASP A 45 4.49 4.34 14.74
CA ASP A 45 5.20 3.46 15.66
C ASP A 45 6.33 4.19 16.41
N ARG A 46 7.10 5.03 15.72
CA ARG A 46 8.17 5.87 16.32
C ARG A 46 7.63 6.89 17.31
N VAL A 47 6.54 7.58 16.97
CA VAL A 47 5.89 8.55 17.87
C VAL A 47 5.40 7.86 19.13
N CYS A 48 4.79 6.68 19.04
CA CYS A 48 4.36 5.91 20.21
C CYS A 48 5.55 5.53 21.11
N VAL A 49 6.69 5.14 20.53
CA VAL A 49 7.92 4.78 21.28
C VAL A 49 8.52 6.00 21.96
N TRP A 50 8.74 7.08 21.21
CA TRP A 50 9.48 8.25 21.72
C TRP A 50 8.72 9.03 22.80
N ASN A 51 7.39 8.96 22.77
CA ASN A 51 6.55 9.64 23.76
C ASN A 51 6.13 8.70 24.91
N ASP A 52 6.65 7.46 24.96
CA ASP A 52 6.28 6.42 25.93
C ASP A 52 4.74 6.32 26.10
N ILE A 53 4.01 6.36 24.98
CA ILE A 53 2.55 6.39 25.01
C ILE A 53 2.05 5.06 25.56
N PRO A 54 1.24 5.08 26.64
CA PRO A 54 0.72 3.84 27.20
C PRO A 54 -0.17 3.11 26.18
N GLN A 55 0.05 1.81 26.07
CA GLN A 55 -0.62 0.94 25.09
C GLN A 55 -2.17 0.93 25.17
N TYR A 56 -2.73 1.28 26.33
CA TYR A 56 -4.18 1.37 26.53
C TYR A 56 -4.80 2.66 25.99
N ILE A 57 -4.00 3.70 25.68
CA ILE A 57 -4.47 4.95 25.07
C ILE A 57 -4.34 4.86 23.55
N LEU A 58 -3.16 4.47 23.08
CA LEU A 58 -2.87 4.33 21.66
C LEU A 58 -1.94 3.12 21.46
N PRO A 59 -2.49 1.96 21.08
CA PRO A 59 -1.68 0.80 20.80
C PRO A 59 -0.83 1.04 19.55
N ARG A 60 0.37 0.46 19.55
CA ARG A 60 1.25 0.48 18.38
C ARG A 60 0.60 -0.29 17.23
N PRO A 61 0.83 0.10 15.97
CA PRO A 61 0.20 -0.54 14.82
C PRO A 61 0.45 -2.06 14.76
N GLY A 62 1.62 -2.52 15.20
CA GLY A 62 1.91 -3.96 15.28
C GLY A 62 1.04 -4.72 16.29
N VAL A 63 0.73 -4.12 17.43
CA VAL A 63 -0.16 -4.71 18.45
C VAL A 63 -1.58 -4.78 17.92
N VAL A 64 -2.05 -3.72 17.25
CA VAL A 64 -3.38 -3.70 16.62
C VAL A 64 -3.54 -4.84 15.62
N LEU A 65 -2.55 -5.06 14.76
CA LEU A 65 -2.53 -6.17 13.80
C LEU A 65 -2.57 -7.54 14.48
N GLN A 66 -1.82 -7.71 15.56
CA GLN A 66 -1.80 -8.95 16.33
C GLN A 66 -3.15 -9.24 16.96
N THR A 67 -3.76 -8.25 17.62
CA THR A 67 -5.08 -8.38 18.25
C THR A 67 -6.16 -8.67 17.20
N LEU A 68 -6.14 -7.97 16.06
CA LEU A 68 -7.06 -8.24 14.94
C LEU A 68 -6.99 -9.70 14.47
N HIS A 69 -5.80 -10.28 14.40
CA HIS A 69 -5.62 -11.65 13.96
C HIS A 69 -6.00 -12.67 15.04
N SER A 70 -5.54 -12.46 16.28
CA SER A 70 -5.82 -13.33 17.42
C SER A 70 -7.32 -13.39 17.73
N ASP A 71 -7.99 -12.24 17.68
CA ASP A 71 -9.40 -12.11 18.05
C ASP A 71 -10.32 -12.12 16.82
N ALA A 72 -9.81 -12.44 15.63
CA ALA A 72 -10.56 -12.43 14.38
C ALA A 72 -11.86 -13.24 14.46
N GLY A 73 -11.81 -14.43 15.08
CA GLY A 73 -12.98 -15.30 15.25
C GLY A 73 -14.05 -14.71 16.17
N LEU A 74 -13.63 -14.03 17.23
CA LEU A 74 -14.52 -13.32 18.16
C LEU A 74 -15.13 -12.09 17.47
N LEU A 75 -14.29 -11.25 16.87
CA LEU A 75 -14.69 -10.04 16.13
C LEU A 75 -15.70 -10.36 15.02
N PHE A 76 -15.45 -11.43 14.25
CA PHE A 76 -16.36 -11.85 13.18
C PHE A 76 -17.68 -12.37 13.73
N SER A 77 -17.65 -13.11 14.85
CA SER A 77 -18.86 -13.59 15.52
C SER A 77 -19.71 -12.43 16.03
N SER A 78 -19.08 -11.42 16.64
CA SER A 78 -19.76 -10.18 17.05
C SER A 78 -20.33 -9.42 15.85
N LEU A 79 -19.57 -9.30 14.77
CA LEU A 79 -20.02 -8.66 13.53
C LEU A 79 -21.26 -9.36 12.98
N LEU A 80 -21.27 -10.70 12.92
CA LEU A 80 -22.41 -11.48 12.45
C LEU A 80 -23.64 -11.31 13.34
N VAL A 81 -23.47 -11.22 14.65
CA VAL A 81 -24.59 -10.93 15.57
C VAL A 81 -25.17 -9.56 15.27
N THR A 82 -24.34 -8.52 15.13
CA THR A 82 -24.79 -7.18 14.74
C THR A 82 -25.52 -7.21 13.42
N LEU A 83 -24.93 -7.85 12.41
CA LEU A 83 -25.51 -7.97 11.07
C LEU A 83 -26.87 -8.70 11.12
N ARG A 84 -26.96 -9.79 11.89
CA ARG A 84 -28.19 -10.53 12.13
C ARG A 84 -29.26 -9.64 12.77
N ILE A 85 -28.91 -8.88 13.80
CA ILE A 85 -29.85 -7.94 14.43
C ILE A 85 -30.33 -6.89 13.43
N THR A 86 -29.42 -6.29 12.66
CA THR A 86 -29.77 -5.25 11.67
C THR A 86 -30.66 -5.78 10.55
N PHE A 87 -30.49 -7.02 10.11
CA PHE A 87 -31.29 -7.60 9.02
C PHE A 87 -32.55 -8.33 9.49
N LEU A 88 -32.64 -8.78 10.75
CA LEU A 88 -33.82 -9.46 11.31
C LEU A 88 -34.70 -8.55 12.19
N SER A 89 -34.24 -7.34 12.52
CA SER A 89 -35.05 -6.30 13.17
C SER A 89 -35.75 -5.41 12.15
#